data_AF-A0A1Y0N2N8-F1
#
_entry.id   AF-A0A1Y0N2N8-F1
#
_cell.length_a   1.000
_cell.length_b   1.000
_cell.length_c   1.000
_cell.angle_alpha   90.00
_cell.angle_beta   90.00
_cell.angle_gamma   90.00
#
_symmetry.space_group_name_H-M   'P 1'
#
loop_
_entity.id
_entity.type
_entity.pdbx_description
1 polymer ?
#
loop_
_entity_poly.entity_id
_entity_poly.type
_entity_poly.pdbx_seq_one_letter_code
_entity_poly.pdbx_strand_id
1 'polypeptide(L)'
;MLKFNKIYFILFFVIFLIEILIAKYATGFLRHTIGDYLAVMFVYTFIKSIFKISTEKAVLITFAISFIIEFLQLSNLQNHFPKEYSQILKLILGTSFSIGDLIAYTLGVITIYLIEKYFKKIKTSS
;
A
#
# COMPACT_ATOMS: atom_id res chain seq x y z
N MET A 1 -16.14 13.97 -5.40
CA MET A 1 -16.42 14.65 -4.11
C MET A 1 -15.58 14.03 -3.02
N LEU A 2 -14.74 14.84 -2.37
CA LEU A 2 -13.99 14.46 -1.18
C LEU A 2 -15.00 14.20 -0.05
N LYS A 3 -14.87 13.08 0.66
CA LYS A 3 -15.68 12.76 1.83
C LYS A 3 -14.79 12.07 2.84
N PHE A 4 -14.47 12.80 3.91
CA PHE A 4 -13.61 12.28 4.96
C PHE A 4 -14.30 11.16 5.73
N ASN A 5 -13.69 9.97 5.78
CA ASN A 5 -14.17 8.84 6.55
C ASN A 5 -13.24 8.56 7.74
N LYS A 6 -13.69 8.91 8.95
CA LYS A 6 -12.94 8.76 10.19
C LYS A 6 -12.48 7.32 10.45
N ILE A 7 -13.28 6.31 10.09
CA ILE A 7 -12.94 4.90 10.34
C ILE A 7 -11.73 4.51 9.49
N TYR A 8 -11.78 4.75 8.18
CA TYR A 8 -10.64 4.46 7.30
C TYR A 8 -9.43 5.34 7.61
N PHE A 9 -9.63 6.57 8.09
CA PHE A 9 -8.54 7.43 8.53
C PHE A 9 -7.82 6.89 9.79
N ILE A 10 -8.57 6.36 10.76
CA ILE A 10 -7.98 5.72 11.94
C ILE A 10 -7.22 4.45 11.51
N LEU A 11 -7.80 3.63 10.63
CA LEU A 11 -7.11 2.44 10.09
C LEU A 11 -5.82 2.82 9.36
N PHE A 12 -5.87 3.84 8.51
CA PHE A 12 -4.70 4.40 7.85
C PHE A 12 -3.60 4.78 8.85
N PHE A 13 -3.97 5.50 9.91
CA PHE A 13 -3.01 5.93 10.93
C PHE A 13 -2.42 4.76 11.72
N VAL A 14 -3.24 3.75 12.04
CA VAL A 14 -2.76 2.52 12.71
C VAL A 14 -1.79 1.75 11.81
N ILE A 15 -2.12 1.57 10.53
CA ILE A 15 -1.22 0.89 9.58
C ILE A 15 0.07 1.67 9.43
N PHE A 16 0.01 3.00 9.33
CA PHE A 16 1.20 3.86 9.26
C PHE A 16 2.13 3.69 10.47
N LEU A 17 1.58 3.63 11.67
CA LEU A 17 2.36 3.35 12.87
C LEU A 17 3.01 1.95 12.81
N ILE A 18 2.27 0.94 12.35
CA ILE A 18 2.80 -0.41 12.18
C ILE A 18 3.94 -0.42 11.17
N GLU A 19 3.81 0.27 10.03
CA GLU A 19 4.89 0.39 9.04
C GLU A 19 6.13 1.06 9.61
N ILE A 20 5.99 2.11 10.41
CA ILE A 20 7.13 2.74 11.11
C ILE A 20 7.78 1.74 12.08
N LEU A 21 6.99 0.97 12.83
CA LEU A 21 7.51 -0.05 13.73
C LEU A 21 8.25 -1.15 12.96
N ILE A 22 7.70 -1.62 11.83
CA ILE A 22 8.35 -2.60 10.96
C ILE A 22 9.65 -2.03 10.40
N ALA A 23 9.64 -0.80 9.88
CA ALA A 23 10.82 -0.15 9.34
C ALA A 23 11.93 0.01 10.38
N LYS A 24 11.56 0.26 11.65
CA LYS A 24 12.50 0.49 12.75
C LYS A 24 13.00 -0.81 13.40
N TYR A 25 12.14 -1.80 13.60
CA TYR A 25 12.43 -2.99 14.40
C TYR A 25 12.55 -4.29 13.61
N ALA A 26 11.98 -4.36 12.40
CA ALA A 26 12.07 -5.55 11.57
C ALA A 26 13.26 -5.49 10.62
N THR A 27 13.86 -6.65 10.37
CA THR A 27 15.00 -6.80 9.44
C THR A 27 14.74 -7.91 8.42
N GLY A 28 15.25 -7.74 7.21
CA GLY A 28 15.18 -8.74 6.15
C GLY A 28 13.75 -8.95 5.62
N PHE A 29 13.41 -10.20 5.33
CA PHE A 29 12.13 -10.60 4.69
C PHE A 29 10.90 -10.01 5.37
N LEU A 30 10.90 -9.95 6.70
CA LEU A 30 9.79 -9.41 7.47
C LEU A 30 9.56 -7.91 7.19
N ARG A 31 10.65 -7.15 6.97
CA ARG A 31 10.57 -5.72 6.66
C ARG A 31 10.04 -5.47 5.26
N HIS A 32 10.52 -6.25 4.30
CA HIS A 32 10.17 -6.09 2.89
C HIS A 32 8.77 -6.66 2.63
N THR A 33 8.59 -7.98 2.70
CA THR A 33 7.34 -8.63 2.27
C THR A 33 6.11 -8.24 3.10
N ILE A 34 6.23 -8.16 4.43
CA ILE A 34 5.09 -7.74 5.27
C ILE A 34 4.86 -6.23 5.14
N GLY A 35 5.94 -5.45 5.02
CA GLY A 35 5.85 -4.02 4.73
C GLY A 35 5.07 -3.76 3.44
N ASP A 36 5.45 -4.41 2.34
CA ASP A 36 4.83 -4.27 1.03
C ASP A 36 3.37 -4.72 1.01
N TYR A 37 3.05 -5.80 1.73
CA TYR A 37 1.68 -6.25 1.93
C TYR A 37 0.83 -5.19 2.66
N LEU A 38 1.38 -4.58 3.71
CA LEU A 38 0.72 -3.52 4.46
C LEU A 38 0.65 -2.20 3.69
N ALA A 39 1.63 -1.90 2.84
CA ALA A 39 1.68 -0.69 2.02
C ALA A 39 0.47 -0.61 1.07
N VAL A 40 0.02 -1.74 0.52
CA VAL A 40 -1.22 -1.79 -0.26
C VAL A 40 -2.44 -1.44 0.58
N MET A 41 -2.51 -1.95 1.82
CA MET A 41 -3.61 -1.61 2.75
C MET A 41 -3.54 -0.15 3.18
N PHE A 42 -2.35 0.39 3.37
CA PHE A 42 -2.10 1.79 3.68
C PHE A 42 -2.63 2.70 2.55
N VAL A 43 -2.24 2.43 1.30
CA VAL A 43 -2.72 3.20 0.14
C VAL A 43 -4.24 3.07 -0.02
N TYR A 44 -4.79 1.86 0.13
CA TYR A 44 -6.23 1.65 0.04
C TYR A 44 -7.02 2.44 1.10
N THR A 45 -6.59 2.34 2.37
CA THR A 45 -7.24 3.04 3.49
C THR A 45 -7.09 4.55 3.37
N PHE A 46 -5.94 5.04 2.89
CA PHE A 46 -5.74 6.44 2.56
C PHE A 46 -6.74 6.95 1.52
N ILE A 47 -6.85 6.26 0.39
CA ILE A 47 -7.78 6.63 -0.69
C ILE A 47 -9.22 6.63 -0.16
N LYS A 48 -9.63 5.58 0.57
CA LYS A 48 -10.98 5.48 1.15
C LYS A 48 -11.25 6.49 2.26
N SER A 49 -10.21 6.98 2.94
CA SER A 49 -10.35 7.99 3.98
C SER A 49 -10.67 9.37 3.41
N ILE A 50 -10.19 9.69 2.20
CA ILE A 50 -10.35 11.02 1.57
C ILE A 50 -11.41 11.02 0.47
N PHE A 51 -11.44 9.97 -0.36
CA PHE A 51 -12.25 9.90 -1.57
C PHE A 51 -13.47 8.99 -1.38
N LYS A 52 -14.66 9.51 -1.75
CA LYS A 52 -15.88 8.71 -1.83
C LYS A 52 -15.94 7.93 -3.14
N ILE A 53 -15.13 6.88 -3.27
CA ILE A 53 -15.14 5.99 -4.43
C ILE A 53 -15.62 4.59 -4.06
N SER A 54 -16.09 3.83 -5.06
CA SER A 54 -16.45 2.42 -4.85
C SER A 54 -15.23 1.61 -4.45
N THR A 55 -15.45 0.60 -3.62
CA THR A 55 -14.39 -0.28 -3.15
C THR A 55 -13.61 -0.90 -4.30
N GLU A 56 -14.30 -1.39 -5.34
CA GLU A 56 -13.66 -1.97 -6.54
C GLU A 56 -12.71 -0.97 -7.22
N LYS A 57 -13.13 0.30 -7.35
CA LYS A 57 -12.27 1.35 -7.92
C LYS A 57 -11.07 1.65 -7.02
N ALA A 58 -11.26 1.73 -5.71
CA ALA A 58 -10.16 1.95 -4.77
C ALA A 58 -9.14 0.82 -4.80
N VAL A 59 -9.60 -0.44 -4.83
CA VAL A 59 -8.76 -1.63 -4.94
C VAL A 59 -7.97 -1.61 -6.26
N LEU A 60 -8.63 -1.33 -7.38
CA LEU A 60 -7.97 -1.25 -8.69
C LEU A 60 -6.93 -0.12 -8.76
N ILE A 61 -7.25 1.06 -8.22
CA ILE A 61 -6.31 2.18 -8.15
C ILE A 61 -5.10 1.81 -7.29
N THR A 62 -5.35 1.19 -6.13
CA THR A 62 -4.27 0.76 -5.23
C THR A 62 -3.36 -0.25 -5.93
N PHE A 63 -3.93 -1.26 -6.60
CA PHE A 63 -3.18 -2.26 -7.37
C PHE A 63 -2.35 -1.63 -8.50
N ALA A 64 -2.94 -0.69 -9.23
CA ALA A 64 -2.24 0.03 -10.28
C ALA A 64 -1.08 0.86 -9.72
N ILE A 65 -1.28 1.56 -8.61
CA ILE A 65 -0.23 2.36 -7.94
C ILE A 65 0.92 1.45 -7.49
N SER A 66 0.64 0.33 -6.83
CA SER A 66 1.70 -0.57 -6.35
C SER A 66 2.52 -1.14 -7.51
N PHE A 67 1.87 -1.55 -8.61
CA PHE A 67 2.57 -2.03 -9.81
C PHE A 67 3.40 -0.92 -10.46
N ILE A 68 2.85 0.29 -10.59
CA ILE A 68 3.57 1.43 -11.18
C ILE A 68 4.83 1.75 -10.36
N ILE A 69 4.73 1.79 -9.03
CA ILE A 69 5.89 2.03 -8.15
C ILE A 69 6.97 0.97 -8.38
N GLU A 70 6.58 -0.30 -8.44
CA GLU A 70 7.48 -1.43 -8.68
C GLU A 70 8.15 -1.35 -10.07
N PHE A 71 7.39 -1.04 -11.12
CA PHE A 71 7.93 -0.82 -12.47
C PHE A 71 8.82 0.43 -12.56
N LEU A 72 8.56 1.46 -11.76
CA LEU A 72 9.43 2.64 -11.70
C LEU A 72 10.81 2.27 -11.12
N GLN A 73 10.89 1.34 -10.17
CA GLN A 73 12.18 0.84 -9.68
C GLN A 73 12.98 0.15 -10.79
N LEU A 74 12.32 -0.54 -11.73
CA LEU A 74 12.97 -1.21 -12.88
C LEU A 74 13.73 -0.21 -13.77
N SER A 75 13.21 1.01 -13.91
CA SER A 75 13.84 2.07 -14.70
C SER A 75 15.10 2.65 -14.05
N ASN A 76 15.47 2.21 -12.83
CA ASN A 76 16.60 2.74 -12.06
C ASN A 76 16.54 4.27 -11.84
N LEU A 77 15.34 4.87 -11.87
CA LEU A 77 15.13 6.30 -11.66
C LEU A 77 15.82 6.82 -10.39
N GLN A 78 15.80 6.04 -9.31
CA GLN A 78 16.47 6.34 -8.04
C GLN A 78 18.00 6.49 -8.11
N ASN A 79 18.64 5.98 -9.17
CA ASN A 79 20.08 6.13 -9.41
C ASN A 79 20.41 7.30 -10.34
N HIS A 80 19.40 7.87 -11.02
CA HIS A 80 19.57 9.03 -11.91
C HIS A 80 19.59 10.37 -11.16
N PHE A 81 19.11 10.40 -9.91
CA PHE A 81 19.13 11.60 -9.08
C PHE A 81 20.47 11.78 -8.35
N PRO A 82 20.84 13.04 -8.01
CA PRO A 82 22.00 13.32 -7.16
C PRO A 82 21.98 12.50 -5.86
N LYS A 83 23.15 12.14 -5.35
CA LYS A 83 23.31 11.21 -4.20
C LYS A 83 22.46 11.56 -2.99
N GLU A 84 22.25 12.86 -2.72
CA GLU A 84 21.42 13.37 -1.62
C GLU A 84 19.96 12.91 -1.73
N TYR A 85 19.39 12.91 -2.93
CA TYR A 85 18.01 12.49 -3.18
C TYR A 85 17.91 10.98 -3.46
N SER A 86 18.97 10.38 -3.99
CA SER A 86 19.03 8.94 -4.30
C SER A 86 18.75 8.07 -3.07
N GLN A 87 19.30 8.43 -1.89
CA GLN A 87 19.07 7.67 -0.67
C GLN A 87 17.62 7.77 -0.19
N ILE A 88 17.01 8.96 -0.26
CA ILE A 88 15.62 9.17 0.12
C ILE A 88 14.69 8.45 -0.87
N LEU A 89 14.95 8.54 -2.18
CA LEU A 89 14.19 7.83 -3.20
C LEU A 89 14.28 6.31 -3.01
N LYS A 90 15.46 5.76 -2.71
CA LYS A 90 15.60 4.32 -2.44
C LYS A 90 14.86 3.85 -1.18
N LEU A 91 14.67 4.76 -0.22
CA LEU A 91 13.93 4.47 1.00
C LEU A 91 12.41 4.50 0.75
N ILE A 92 11.93 5.46 -0.05
CA ILE A 92 10.50 5.64 -0.36
C ILE A 92 10.03 4.69 -1.46
N LEU A 93 10.76 4.64 -2.58
CA LEU A 93 10.39 3.84 -3.76
C LEU A 93 10.86 2.40 -3.65
N GLY A 94 11.89 2.08 -2.87
CA GLY A 94 12.55 0.78 -2.86
C GLY A 94 13.86 0.78 -3.64
N THR A 95 14.62 -0.32 -3.55
CA THR A 95 15.98 -0.40 -4.13
C THR A 95 16.04 -1.11 -5.47
N SER A 96 15.12 -2.02 -5.75
CA SER A 96 15.16 -2.89 -6.92
C SER A 96 13.84 -3.63 -7.08
N PHE A 97 13.44 -3.79 -8.34
CA PHE A 97 12.30 -4.61 -8.72
C PHE A 97 12.42 -6.04 -8.16
N SER A 98 11.35 -6.51 -7.52
CA SER A 98 11.23 -7.83 -6.92
C SER A 98 9.89 -8.47 -7.29
N ILE A 99 9.96 -9.67 -7.87
CA ILE A 99 8.76 -10.48 -8.15
C ILE A 99 8.03 -10.85 -6.83
N GLY A 100 8.77 -10.97 -5.72
CA GLY A 100 8.19 -11.22 -4.41
C GLY A 100 7.25 -10.10 -3.97
N ASP A 101 7.59 -8.86 -4.31
CA ASP A 101 6.84 -7.67 -3.91
C ASP A 101 5.53 -7.60 -4.72
N LEU A 102 5.56 -7.97 -6.02
CA LEU A 102 4.35 -8.15 -6.83
C LEU A 102 3.39 -9.20 -6.25
N ILE A 103 3.91 -10.31 -5.72
CA ILE A 103 3.10 -11.34 -5.07
C ILE A 103 2.49 -10.78 -3.77
N ALA A 104 3.28 -10.09 -2.96
CA ALA A 104 2.81 -9.44 -1.73
C ALA A 104 1.70 -8.42 -2.03
N TYR A 105 1.87 -7.60 -3.05
CA TYR A 105 0.86 -6.62 -3.48
C TYR A 105 -0.42 -7.30 -3.93
N THR A 106 -0.31 -8.35 -4.73
CA THR A 106 -1.46 -9.13 -5.20
C THR A 106 -2.23 -9.75 -4.03
N LEU A 107 -1.53 -10.33 -3.05
CA LEU A 107 -2.13 -10.88 -1.84
C LEU A 107 -2.80 -9.79 -0.98
N GLY A 108 -2.19 -8.61 -0.86
CA GLY A 108 -2.77 -7.47 -0.17
C GLY A 108 -4.09 -7.01 -0.79
N VAL A 109 -4.11 -6.86 -2.11
CA VAL A 109 -5.29 -6.48 -2.89
C VAL A 109 -6.40 -7.52 -2.78
N ILE A 110 -6.07 -8.81 -2.88
CA ILE A 110 -7.03 -9.91 -2.67
C ILE A 110 -7.63 -9.85 -1.27
N THR A 111 -6.80 -9.63 -0.25
CA THR A 111 -7.24 -9.54 1.15
C THR A 111 -8.25 -8.41 1.32
N ILE A 112 -7.93 -7.21 0.81
CA ILE A 112 -8.84 -6.04 0.87
C ILE A 112 -10.17 -6.36 0.19
N TYR A 113 -10.12 -6.97 -0.99
CA TYR A 113 -11.32 -7.34 -1.73
C TYR A 113 -12.21 -8.34 -0.97
N LEU A 114 -11.60 -9.37 -0.35
CA LEU A 114 -12.32 -10.36 0.45
C LEU A 114 -12.95 -9.73 1.71
N ILE A 115 -12.20 -8.92 2.44
CA ILE A 115 -12.68 -8.21 3.63
C ILE A 115 -13.88 -7.34 3.29
N GLU A 116 -13.77 -6.52 2.25
CA GLU A 116 -14.85 -5.61 1.87
C GLU A 116 -16.08 -6.37 1.34
N LYS A 117 -15.89 -7.47 0.62
CA LYS A 117 -16.98 -8.35 0.19
C LYS A 117 -17.72 -8.95 1.39
N TYR A 118 -16.97 -9.37 2.41
CA TYR A 118 -17.53 -9.90 3.66
C TYR A 118 -18.35 -8.82 4.40
N PHE A 119 -17.81 -7.62 4.57
CA PHE A 119 -18.52 -6.50 5.20
C PHE A 119 -19.76 -6.06 4.41
N LYS A 120 -19.69 -6.04 3.07
CA LYS A 120 -20.84 -5.73 2.21
C LYS A 120 -21.93 -6.78 2.39
N LYS A 121 -21.59 -8.07 2.45
CA LYS A 121 -22.54 -9.16 2.68
C LYS A 121 -23.26 -9.02 4.03
N ILE A 122 -22.54 -8.71 5.11
CA ILE A 122 -23.13 -8.48 6.43
C ILE A 122 -24.16 -7.34 6.36
N LYS A 123 -23.79 -6.20 5.77
CA LYS A 123 -24.67 -5.03 5.67
C LYS A 123 -25.91 -5.24 4.79
N THR A 124 -25.88 -6.21 3.88
CA THR A 124 -27.02 -6.52 3.01
C THR A 124 -27.95 -7.56 3.65
N SER A 125 -27.49 -8.24 4.72
CA SER A 125 -28.24 -9.27 5.46
C SER A 125 -28.85 -8.74 6.76
N SER A 126 -28.72 -7.44 7.03
CA SER A 126 -29.25 -6.69 8.17
C SER A 126 -30.18 -5.59 7.68
#